data_AF-A0A4C1ZDV0-F1
#
_entry.id   AF-A0A4C1ZDV0-F1
#
_cell.length_a   1.000
_cell.length_b   1.000
_cell.length_c   1.000
_cell.angle_alpha   90.00
_cell.angle_beta   90.00
_cell.angle_gamma   90.00
#
_symmetry.space_group_name_H-M   'P 1'
#
loop_
_entity.id
_entity.type
_entity.pdbx_description
1 polymer ?
#
loop_
_entity_poly.entity_id
_entity_poly.type
_entity_poly.pdbx_seq_one_letter_code
_entity_poly.pdbx_strand_id
1 'polypeptide(L)'
;MASGNSYRFTRLSAYENIVYAQYAEELKLVSEQFSNRFRDFKNMEDCFNLFATPTKSNVQNAPIHFQMELIEIQENSLLKSKFEDVELCNFYKKYLVEDHFPQLRKFTRK
;
A
#
# COMPACT_ATOMS: atom_id res chain seq x y z
N MET A 1 35.15 -46.95 6.47
CA MET A 1 35.61 -45.55 6.46
C MET A 1 34.46 -44.66 6.88
N ALA A 2 34.28 -44.55 8.19
CA ALA A 2 33.39 -43.62 8.86
C ALA A 2 34.16 -43.14 10.09
N SER A 3 33.66 -42.12 10.78
CA SER A 3 34.08 -41.76 12.13
C SER A 3 35.31 -40.86 12.27
N GLY A 4 35.12 -39.55 12.04
CA GLY A 4 36.10 -38.53 12.41
C GLY A 4 35.60 -37.47 13.39
N ASN A 5 34.44 -36.85 13.13
CA ASN A 5 34.14 -35.55 13.75
C ASN A 5 32.78 -35.40 14.44
N SER A 6 31.92 -36.42 14.44
CA SER A 6 30.58 -36.32 15.06
C SER A 6 30.61 -36.42 16.60
N TYR A 7 31.68 -36.99 17.17
CA TYR A 7 31.75 -37.35 18.60
C TYR A 7 32.18 -36.20 19.52
N ARG A 8 32.69 -35.10 18.97
CA ARG A 8 33.25 -34.00 19.77
C ARG A 8 32.22 -32.98 20.23
N PHE A 9 30.99 -33.05 19.71
CA PHE A 9 29.93 -32.13 20.08
C PHE A 9 28.62 -32.89 20.30
N THR A 10 28.58 -33.76 21.32
CA THR A 10 27.37 -34.45 21.77
C THR A 10 26.22 -33.50 22.11
N ARG A 11 26.55 -32.27 22.55
CA ARG A 11 25.57 -31.21 22.85
C ARG A 11 24.97 -30.55 21.59
N LEU A 12 25.68 -30.55 20.46
CA LEU A 12 25.16 -30.08 19.16
C LEU A 12 24.36 -31.17 18.45
N SER A 13 24.75 -32.45 18.57
CA SER A 13 23.94 -33.56 18.04
C SER A 13 22.66 -33.82 18.84
N ALA A 14 22.61 -33.36 20.09
CA ALA A 14 21.41 -33.40 20.94
C ALA A 14 20.46 -32.22 20.68
N TYR A 15 20.91 -31.19 19.97
CA TYR A 15 20.02 -30.17 19.44
C TYR A 15 19.39 -30.76 18.18
N GLU A 16 18.17 -31.27 18.31
CA GLU A 16 17.33 -31.55 17.15
C GLU A 16 17.34 -30.31 16.26
N ASN A 17 17.49 -30.55 14.96
CA ASN A 17 17.33 -29.52 13.95
C ASN A 17 15.94 -28.92 14.17
N ILE A 18 15.87 -27.77 14.87
CA ILE A 18 14.60 -27.08 15.15
C ILE A 18 13.87 -27.04 13.81
N VAL A 19 12.63 -27.51 13.80
CA VAL A 19 11.86 -27.74 12.58
C VAL A 19 11.50 -26.38 11.95
N TYR A 20 12.48 -25.68 11.39
CA TYR A 20 12.34 -24.40 10.71
C TYR A 20 11.35 -24.49 9.54
N ALA A 21 11.15 -25.71 9.02
CA ALA A 21 10.12 -26.01 8.04
C ALA A 21 8.70 -25.68 8.54
N GLN A 22 8.38 -25.94 9.81
CA GLN A 22 7.06 -25.59 10.38
C GLN A 22 6.86 -24.08 10.42
N TYR A 23 7.87 -23.32 10.82
CA TYR A 23 7.80 -21.85 10.79
C TYR A 23 7.66 -21.30 9.37
N ALA A 24 8.32 -21.92 8.38
CA ALA A 24 8.18 -21.53 6.98
C ALA A 24 6.75 -21.76 6.46
N GLU A 25 6.12 -22.88 6.84
CA GLU A 25 4.72 -23.15 6.52
C GLU A 25 3.76 -22.16 7.19
N GLU A 26 3.96 -21.87 8.48
CA GLU A 26 3.17 -20.89 9.22
C GLU A 26 3.29 -19.48 8.62
N LEU A 27 4.51 -19.04 8.27
CA LEU A 27 4.73 -17.75 7.61
C LEU A 27 4.02 -17.66 6.26
N LYS A 28 4.02 -18.75 5.48
CA LYS A 28 3.30 -18.81 4.21
C LYS A 28 1.79 -18.70 4.43
N LEU A 29 1.25 -19.44 5.40
CA LEU A 29 -0.16 -19.41 5.73
C LEU A 29 -0.61 -18.01 6.20
N VAL A 30 0.18 -17.37 7.07
CA VAL A 30 -0.08 -16.00 7.51
C VAL A 30 -0.04 -15.01 6.34
N SER A 31 0.93 -15.16 5.42
CA SER A 31 1.04 -14.32 4.22
C SER A 31 -0.17 -14.47 3.28
N GLU A 32 -0.65 -15.70 3.09
CA GLU A 32 -1.85 -15.99 2.31
C GLU A 32 -3.11 -15.42 2.98
N GLN A 33 -3.26 -15.60 4.30
CA GLN A 33 -4.37 -15.03 5.05
C GLN A 33 -4.36 -13.49 5.00
N PHE A 34 -3.19 -12.87 5.12
CA PHE A 34 -3.04 -11.43 4.98
C PHE A 34 -3.47 -10.98 3.57
N SER A 35 -2.96 -11.63 2.53
CA SER A 35 -3.30 -11.31 1.14
C SER A 35 -4.80 -11.49 0.86
N ASN A 36 -5.44 -12.49 1.47
CA ASN A 36 -6.87 -12.73 1.33
C ASN A 36 -7.71 -11.69 2.09
N ARG A 37 -7.28 -11.34 3.31
CA ARG A 37 -7.96 -10.35 4.16
C ARG A 37 -7.92 -8.95 3.58
N PHE A 38 -6.84 -8.59 2.88
CA PHE A 38 -6.64 -7.28 2.26
C PHE A 38 -6.75 -7.32 0.72
N ARG A 39 -7.46 -8.31 0.17
CA ARG A 39 -7.61 -8.45 -1.28
C ARG A 39 -8.38 -7.27 -1.90
N ASP A 40 -9.38 -6.79 -1.19
CA ASP A 40 -10.14 -5.57 -1.48
C ASP A 40 -9.25 -4.31 -1.50
N PHE A 41 -8.24 -4.21 -0.63
CA PHE A 41 -7.27 -3.11 -0.68
C PHE A 41 -6.46 -3.11 -1.98
N LYS A 42 -6.10 -4.29 -2.50
CA LYS A 42 -5.43 -4.39 -3.81
C LYS A 42 -6.31 -3.87 -4.94
N ASN A 43 -7.61 -4.12 -4.88
CA ASN A 43 -8.55 -3.58 -5.88
C ASN A 43 -8.69 -2.06 -5.80
N MET A 44 -8.35 -1.46 -4.65
CA MET A 44 -8.38 -0.01 -4.43
C MET A 44 -7.01 0.65 -4.61
N GLU A 45 -5.96 -0.11 -4.92
CA GLU A 45 -4.58 0.38 -5.03
C GLU A 45 -4.45 1.51 -6.05
N ASP A 46 -5.07 1.37 -7.23
CA ASP A 46 -5.08 2.40 -8.26
C ASP A 46 -5.76 3.69 -7.78
N CYS A 47 -6.84 3.55 -7.00
CA CYS A 47 -7.50 4.69 -6.38
C CYS A 47 -6.55 5.35 -5.37
N PHE A 48 -5.95 4.59 -4.46
CA PHE A 48 -5.02 5.13 -3.47
C PHE A 48 -3.84 5.85 -4.11
N ASN A 49 -3.27 5.31 -5.18
CA ASN A 49 -2.18 5.95 -5.92
C ASN A 49 -2.61 7.29 -6.54
N LEU A 50 -3.83 7.34 -7.09
CA LEU A 50 -4.43 8.55 -7.64
C LEU A 50 -4.64 9.62 -6.55
N PHE A 51 -5.13 9.24 -5.36
CA PHE A 51 -5.30 10.17 -4.23
C PHE A 51 -3.97 10.57 -3.57
N ALA A 52 -2.97 9.69 -3.59
CA ALA A 52 -1.64 10.00 -3.07
C ALA A 52 -0.86 10.95 -3.99
N THR A 53 -1.22 11.03 -5.27
CA THR A 53 -0.48 11.83 -6.26
C THR A 53 -1.37 12.58 -7.27
N PRO A 54 -2.46 13.26 -6.86
CA PRO A 54 -3.43 13.88 -7.78
C PRO A 54 -2.81 14.95 -8.69
N THR A 55 -1.73 15.60 -8.24
CA THR A 55 -1.00 16.63 -8.98
C THR A 55 -0.05 16.09 -10.05
N LYS A 56 0.26 14.78 -10.00
CA LYS A 56 1.23 14.09 -10.88
C LYS A 56 0.64 12.84 -11.54
N SER A 57 -0.60 12.48 -11.23
CA SER A 57 -1.27 11.27 -11.72
C SER A 57 -1.52 11.34 -13.22
N ASN A 58 -1.38 10.21 -13.90
CA ASN A 58 -1.75 10.13 -15.32
C ASN A 58 -3.29 10.16 -15.48
N VAL A 59 -3.81 11.31 -15.90
CA VAL A 59 -5.24 11.54 -16.12
C VAL A 59 -5.84 10.53 -17.11
N GLN A 60 -5.11 10.13 -18.15
CA GLN A 60 -5.63 9.22 -19.17
C GLN A 60 -5.94 7.82 -18.64
N ASN A 61 -5.20 7.40 -17.61
CA ASN A 61 -5.38 6.09 -16.98
C ASN A 61 -6.35 6.14 -15.79
N ALA A 62 -6.75 7.34 -15.36
CA ALA A 62 -7.69 7.50 -14.25
C ALA A 62 -9.12 7.14 -14.67
N PRO A 63 -9.98 6.68 -13.75
CA PRO A 63 -11.39 6.50 -14.02
C PRO A 63 -12.03 7.79 -14.55
N ILE A 64 -12.87 7.67 -15.58
CA ILE A 64 -13.46 8.82 -16.33
C ILE A 64 -14.08 9.87 -15.40
N HIS A 65 -14.75 9.44 -14.34
CA HIS A 65 -15.41 10.34 -13.40
C HIS A 65 -14.45 11.20 -12.57
N PHE A 66 -13.16 10.86 -12.48
CA PHE A 66 -12.14 11.69 -11.81
C PHE A 66 -11.34 12.56 -12.78
N GLN A 67 -11.36 12.28 -14.08
CA GLN A 67 -10.42 12.89 -15.03
C GLN A 67 -10.53 14.42 -15.07
N MET A 68 -11.75 14.96 -15.09
CA MET A 68 -11.94 16.43 -15.13
C MET A 68 -11.42 17.11 -13.86
N GLU A 69 -11.79 16.58 -12.69
CA GLU A 69 -11.34 17.10 -11.39
C GLU A 69 -9.81 17.01 -11.23
N LEU A 70 -9.19 15.95 -11.73
CA LEU A 70 -7.74 15.81 -11.74
C LEU A 70 -7.06 16.84 -12.65
N ILE A 71 -7.62 17.11 -13.84
CA ILE A 71 -7.10 18.16 -14.73
C ILE A 71 -7.17 19.50 -14.01
N GLU A 72 -8.28 19.83 -13.36
CA GLU A 72 -8.42 21.09 -12.62
C GLU A 72 -7.40 21.23 -11.48
N ILE A 73 -7.14 20.14 -10.74
CA ILE A 73 -6.09 20.12 -9.70
C ILE A 73 -4.70 20.32 -10.33
N GLN A 74 -4.45 19.69 -11.48
CA GLN A 74 -3.16 19.78 -12.17
C GLN A 74 -2.93 21.14 -12.83
N GLU A 75 -3.95 21.81 -13.33
CA GLU A 75 -3.79 23.14 -13.95
C GLU A 75 -3.73 24.28 -12.92
N ASN A 76 -4.06 23.99 -11.64
CA ASN A 76 -4.07 24.99 -10.58
C ASN A 76 -2.75 25.01 -9.78
N SER A 77 -1.93 26.04 -10.03
CA SER A 77 -0.64 26.23 -9.35
C SER A 77 -0.76 26.39 -7.82
N LEU A 78 -1.85 27.00 -7.33
CA LEU A 78 -2.12 27.13 -5.89
C LEU A 78 -2.42 25.76 -5.27
N LEU A 79 -3.26 24.95 -5.92
CA LEU A 79 -3.57 23.60 -5.43
C LEU A 79 -2.32 22.70 -5.45
N LYS A 80 -1.50 22.79 -6.49
CA LYS A 80 -0.20 22.09 -6.54
C LYS A 80 0.71 22.47 -5.38
N SER A 81 0.88 23.78 -5.12
CA SER A 81 1.67 24.26 -3.99
C SER A 81 1.10 23.75 -2.66
N LYS A 82 -0.21 23.84 -2.47
CA LYS A 82 -0.84 23.40 -1.21
C LYS A 82 -0.76 21.91 -0.99
N PHE A 83 -0.81 21.10 -2.05
CA PHE A 83 -0.64 19.66 -1.94
C PHE A 83 0.73 19.28 -1.34
N GLU A 84 1.78 20.01 -1.69
CA GLU A 84 3.14 19.78 -1.17
C GLU A 84 3.34 20.40 0.23
N ASP A 85 2.61 21.48 0.56
CA ASP A 85 2.75 22.22 1.82
C ASP A 85 1.98 21.60 3.00
N VAL A 86 0.89 20.87 2.75
CA VAL A 86 -0.02 20.38 3.81
C VAL A 86 -0.19 18.88 3.80
N GLU A 87 -0.57 18.31 4.94
CA GLU A 87 -0.94 16.89 5.03
C GLU A 87 -2.08 16.55 4.07
N LEU A 88 -2.04 15.33 3.51
CA LEU A 88 -3.00 14.84 2.53
C LEU A 88 -4.46 15.04 2.96
N CYS A 89 -4.79 14.66 4.19
CA CYS A 89 -6.15 14.83 4.73
C CYS A 89 -6.57 16.31 4.80
N ASN A 90 -5.64 17.20 5.11
CA ASN A 90 -5.90 18.64 5.16
C ASN A 90 -6.06 19.25 3.77
N PHE A 91 -5.31 18.75 2.78
CA PHE A 91 -5.47 19.13 1.38
C PHE A 91 -6.91 18.87 0.90
N TYR A 92 -7.36 17.61 0.99
CA TYR A 92 -8.70 17.21 0.56
C TYR A 92 -9.81 17.91 1.37
N LYS A 93 -9.59 18.16 2.67
CA LYS A 93 -10.60 18.80 3.52
C LYS A 93 -10.76 20.30 3.27
N LYS A 94 -9.65 21.04 3.17
CA LYS A 94 -9.63 22.51 3.18
C LYS A 94 -9.57 23.14 1.79
N TYR A 95 -8.93 22.49 0.83
CA TYR A 95 -8.63 23.09 -0.48
C TYR A 95 -9.47 22.53 -1.62
N LEU A 96 -10.06 21.34 -1.45
CA LEU A 96 -11.03 20.80 -2.39
C LEU A 96 -12.45 21.05 -1.88
N VAL A 97 -13.07 22.10 -2.45
CA VAL A 97 -14.47 22.46 -2.18
C VAL A 97 -15.40 21.44 -2.84
N GLU A 98 -16.41 20.99 -2.10
CA GLU A 98 -17.31 19.91 -2.54
C GLU A 98 -18.09 20.21 -3.82
N ASP A 99 -18.46 21.47 -4.02
CA ASP A 99 -19.19 21.90 -5.22
C ASP A 99 -18.32 21.85 -6.50
N HIS A 100 -16.99 21.98 -6.34
CA HIS A 100 -16.04 21.97 -7.46
C HIS A 100 -15.38 20.60 -7.66
N PHE A 101 -15.24 19.81 -6.59
CA PHE A 101 -14.61 18.49 -6.62
C PHE A 101 -15.53 17.39 -6.04
N PRO A 102 -16.76 17.24 -6.55
CA PRO A 102 -17.77 16.37 -5.96
C PRO A 102 -17.37 14.89 -5.97
N GLN A 103 -16.67 14.41 -7.01
CA GLN A 103 -16.29 13.01 -7.15
C GLN A 103 -15.18 12.66 -6.16
N LEU A 104 -14.10 13.46 -6.11
CA LEU A 104 -13.02 13.27 -5.15
C LEU A 104 -13.50 13.42 -3.70
N ARG A 105 -14.45 14.33 -3.43
CA ARG A 105 -15.02 14.52 -2.08
C ARG A 105 -15.97 13.42 -1.65
N LYS A 106 -16.77 12.87 -2.57
CA LYS A 106 -17.62 11.71 -2.29
C LYS A 106 -16.78 10.47 -1.97
N PHE A 107 -15.63 10.31 -2.61
CA PHE A 107 -14.76 9.16 -2.40
C PHE A 107 -13.94 9.25 -1.11
N THR A 108 -13.50 10.46 -0.72
CA THR A 108 -12.70 10.68 0.50
C THR A 108 -13.52 10.70 1.80
N ARG A 109 -14.85 10.61 1.73
CA ARG A 109 -15.76 10.56 2.88
C ARG A 109 -16.25 9.15 3.23
N LYS A 110 -16.00 8.15 2.38
CA LYS A 110 -16.28 6.76 2.69
C LYS A 110 -15.21 6.19 3.61
#